data_AF-A0A2C5Y296-F1
#
_entry.id   AF-A0A2C5Y296-F1
#
_cell.length_a   1.000
_cell.length_b   1.000
_cell.length_c   1.000
_cell.angle_alpha   90.00
_cell.angle_beta   90.00
_cell.angle_gamma   90.00
#
_symmetry.space_group_name_H-M   'P 1'
#
loop_
_entity.id
_entity.type
_entity.pdbx_description
1 polymer ?
#
loop_
_entity_poly.entity_id
_entity_poly.type
_entity_poly.pdbx_seq_one_letter_code
_entity_poly.pdbx_strand_id
1 'polypeptide(L)'
;MPRLTSRERDEIGGVEYQALKLLLKVITAYFFGMQLLGALGLLVWIHLANAKYTILLDSVHQDKTWWAFYTSQSLMDNLGFTLTPDNMVPFCDTIWPLLLLSFVALAGETLYPVFLRCVIWAMARLVPHTSPQRLALAYLLDHPRRCYTLLFPSGTTWALFAIIGALNVIDTVLIVVLDLHNAEVAHLKLVNRFVSAFFQAVASRHAGTTPYNLDKVSPAVQFSLLVMMYISIYPVAMSIRTSSTYEQGSVGVWACQEAYDEQTASTYLVQHIQQQLGFDLWYIFLGIFLLAVTEGPSVADLNDSVKLTIRRLWLRVNPSFQHMKIFPIFFEVVSAYANVGISLGHPSVNSALSTKFSVAGKLVVCAMMIRGRHRGMPHGLDRAIMLPDEHLVLESRRES
;
A
#
# COMPACT_ATOMS: atom_id res chain seq x y z
N MET A 1 34.93 19.00 -13.59
CA MET A 1 34.93 19.36 -12.16
C MET A 1 35.94 18.48 -11.43
N PRO A 2 36.89 19.05 -10.66
CA PRO A 2 37.85 18.26 -9.88
C PRO A 2 37.11 17.41 -8.84
N ARG A 3 37.57 16.17 -8.61
CA ARG A 3 36.99 15.26 -7.61
C ARG A 3 37.35 15.76 -6.20
N LEU A 4 36.43 16.50 -5.58
CA LEU A 4 36.54 16.94 -4.19
C LEU A 4 36.66 15.73 -3.24
N THR A 5 37.54 15.84 -2.26
CA THR A 5 37.67 14.83 -1.19
C THR A 5 36.39 14.79 -0.33
N SER A 6 36.20 13.73 0.46
CA SER A 6 35.01 13.61 1.33
C SER A 6 34.94 14.75 2.36
N ARG A 7 36.10 15.19 2.86
CA ARG A 7 36.22 16.23 3.89
C ARG A 7 35.92 17.62 3.33
N GLU A 8 36.43 17.94 2.14
CA GLU A 8 36.10 19.20 1.44
C GLU A 8 34.62 19.29 1.08
N ARG A 9 33.97 18.16 0.73
CA ARG A 9 32.50 18.13 0.51
C ARG A 9 31.71 18.33 1.80
N ASP A 10 32.16 17.79 2.91
CA ASP A 10 31.51 17.96 4.21
C ASP A 10 31.68 19.41 4.74
N GLU A 11 32.76 20.10 4.37
CA GLU A 11 33.00 21.53 4.68
C GLU A 11 32.23 22.48 3.77
N ILE A 12 32.15 22.20 2.47
CA ILE A 12 31.44 23.04 1.48
C ILE A 12 29.92 22.80 1.53
N GLY A 13 29.48 21.56 1.74
CA GLY A 13 28.06 21.16 1.73
C GLY A 13 27.31 21.38 3.06
N GLY A 14 28.02 21.80 4.11
CA GLY A 14 27.44 22.13 5.40
C GLY A 14 26.67 20.98 6.08
N VAL A 15 25.72 21.36 6.94
CA VAL A 15 24.92 20.43 7.75
C VAL A 15 23.97 19.59 6.90
N GLU A 16 23.48 20.15 5.80
CA GLU A 16 22.53 19.49 4.90
C GLU A 16 23.15 18.28 4.19
N TYR A 17 24.36 18.44 3.63
CA TYR A 17 25.04 17.32 2.98
C TYR A 17 25.33 16.17 3.97
N GLN A 18 25.70 16.50 5.21
CA GLN A 18 25.90 15.52 6.28
C GLN A 18 24.59 14.82 6.67
N ALA A 19 23.49 15.57 6.75
CA ALA A 19 22.15 15.04 6.99
C ALA A 19 21.70 14.08 5.89
N LEU A 20 21.89 14.43 4.62
CA LEU A 20 21.56 13.56 3.47
C LEU A 20 22.40 12.27 3.46
N LYS A 21 23.71 12.37 3.73
CA LYS A 21 24.60 11.20 3.81
C LYS A 21 24.23 10.28 4.97
N LEU A 22 23.82 10.83 6.10
CA LEU A 22 23.31 10.05 7.22
C LEU A 22 21.96 9.40 6.87
N LEU A 23 21.06 10.17 6.27
CA LEU A 23 19.74 9.69 5.86
C LEU A 23 19.84 8.52 4.88
N LEU A 24 20.74 8.59 3.89
CA LEU A 24 20.98 7.47 2.97
C LEU A 24 21.39 6.18 3.69
N LYS A 25 22.21 6.28 4.74
CA LYS A 25 22.59 5.12 5.56
C LYS A 25 21.39 4.60 6.35
N VAL A 26 20.60 5.49 6.94
CA VAL A 26 19.40 5.12 7.71
C VAL A 26 18.37 4.43 6.83
N ILE A 27 18.09 4.96 5.64
CA ILE A 27 17.14 4.36 4.68
C ILE A 27 17.64 3.00 4.21
N THR A 28 18.92 2.89 3.83
CA THR A 28 19.51 1.60 3.43
C THR A 28 19.43 0.57 4.56
N ALA A 29 19.79 0.96 5.78
CA ALA A 29 19.71 0.08 6.95
C ALA A 29 18.28 -0.30 7.30
N TYR A 30 17.32 0.62 7.16
CA TYR A 30 15.90 0.37 7.36
C TYR A 30 15.38 -0.65 6.35
N PHE A 31 15.65 -0.45 5.07
CA PHE A 31 15.18 -1.34 4.00
C PHE A 31 15.66 -2.78 4.21
N PHE A 32 16.97 -2.99 4.35
CA PHE A 32 17.51 -4.33 4.59
C PHE A 32 17.15 -4.89 5.98
N GLY A 33 17.10 -4.03 7.01
CA GLY A 33 16.78 -4.44 8.38
C GLY A 33 15.35 -4.95 8.50
N MET A 34 14.38 -4.28 7.88
CA MET A 34 12.99 -4.71 7.89
C MET A 34 12.76 -5.98 7.07
N GLN A 35 13.43 -6.11 5.91
CA GLN A 35 13.41 -7.34 5.11
C GLN A 35 13.98 -8.53 5.90
N LEU A 36 15.11 -8.35 6.58
CA LEU A 36 15.70 -9.37 7.43
C LEU A 36 14.81 -9.71 8.64
N LEU A 37 14.17 -8.72 9.26
CA LEU A 37 13.27 -8.93 10.39
C LEU A 37 12.08 -9.82 10.00
N GLY A 38 11.43 -9.53 8.87
CA GLY A 38 10.33 -10.35 8.38
C GLY A 38 10.80 -11.76 7.98
N ALA A 39 11.92 -11.86 7.26
CA ALA A 39 12.44 -13.13 6.77
C ALA A 39 12.88 -14.04 7.94
N LEU A 40 13.64 -13.52 8.89
CA LEU A 40 14.07 -14.28 10.08
C LEU A 40 12.88 -14.66 10.96
N GLY A 41 11.92 -13.75 11.15
CA GLY A 41 10.72 -14.02 11.96
C GLY A 41 9.83 -15.12 11.37
N LEU A 42 9.68 -15.17 10.04
CA LEU A 42 8.97 -16.26 9.37
C LEU A 42 9.80 -17.55 9.30
N LEU A 43 11.11 -17.45 9.09
CA LEU A 43 12.00 -18.61 9.02
C LEU A 43 12.02 -19.36 10.36
N VAL A 44 12.21 -18.64 11.48
CA VAL A 44 12.15 -19.24 12.81
C VAL A 44 10.79 -19.90 13.04
N TRP A 45 9.70 -19.27 12.61
CA TRP A 45 8.37 -19.83 12.77
C TRP A 45 8.17 -21.11 11.94
N ILE A 46 8.46 -21.11 10.64
CA ILE A 46 8.14 -22.25 9.76
C ILE A 46 8.92 -23.53 10.13
N HIS A 47 10.12 -23.38 10.70
CA HIS A 47 10.92 -24.51 11.17
C HIS A 47 10.47 -25.05 12.54
N LEU A 48 9.78 -24.24 13.34
CA LEU A 48 9.20 -24.63 14.63
C LEU A 48 7.71 -24.97 14.53
N ALA A 49 7.08 -24.68 13.40
CA ALA A 49 5.65 -24.85 13.19
C ALA A 49 5.24 -26.33 13.11
N ASN A 50 3.95 -26.58 13.25
CA ASN A 50 3.38 -27.92 13.10
C ASN A 50 3.64 -28.45 11.67
N ALA A 51 3.92 -29.75 11.57
CA ALA A 51 4.14 -30.46 10.31
C ALA A 51 3.01 -30.26 9.28
N LYS A 52 1.79 -29.90 9.70
CA LYS A 52 0.70 -29.49 8.80
C LYS A 52 1.17 -28.48 7.73
N TYR A 53 1.93 -27.46 8.12
CA TYR A 53 2.35 -26.38 7.21
C TYR A 53 3.50 -26.81 6.31
N THR A 54 4.41 -27.65 6.80
CA THR A 54 5.51 -28.18 5.99
C THR A 54 4.99 -29.15 4.94
N ILE A 55 4.07 -30.05 5.32
CA ILE A 55 3.41 -31.00 4.40
C ILE A 55 2.64 -30.25 3.30
N LEU A 56 1.98 -29.14 3.66
CA LEU A 56 1.30 -28.28 2.68
C LEU A 56 2.31 -27.71 1.67
N LEU A 57 3.42 -27.14 2.14
CA LEU A 57 4.44 -26.57 1.26
C LEU A 57 5.12 -27.64 0.38
N ASP A 58 5.36 -28.82 0.93
CA ASP A 58 5.87 -29.97 0.19
C ASP A 58 4.88 -30.41 -0.91
N SER A 59 3.57 -30.36 -0.66
CA SER A 59 2.54 -30.71 -1.65
C SER A 59 2.55 -29.78 -2.88
N VAL A 60 2.92 -28.52 -2.70
CA VAL A 60 3.10 -27.54 -3.78
C VAL A 60 4.55 -27.43 -4.27
N HIS A 61 5.41 -28.37 -3.85
CA HIS A 61 6.82 -28.46 -4.24
C HIS A 61 7.61 -27.17 -3.92
N GLN A 62 7.27 -26.51 -2.82
CA GLN A 62 7.94 -25.30 -2.35
C GLN A 62 8.78 -25.59 -1.12
N ASP A 63 10.06 -25.19 -1.16
CA ASP A 63 10.92 -25.26 0.01
C ASP A 63 10.42 -24.28 1.09
N LYS A 64 10.32 -24.77 2.33
CA LYS A 64 9.84 -24.00 3.48
C LYS A 64 10.69 -22.76 3.78
N THR A 65 12.00 -22.83 3.55
CA THR A 65 12.93 -21.72 3.81
C THR A 65 12.79 -20.65 2.74
N TRP A 66 12.71 -21.07 1.47
CA TRP A 66 12.44 -20.17 0.36
C TRP A 66 11.08 -19.48 0.48
N TRP A 67 10.05 -20.23 0.88
CA TRP A 67 8.71 -19.70 1.12
C TRP A 67 8.71 -18.58 2.17
N ALA A 68 9.41 -18.77 3.28
CA ALA A 68 9.50 -17.76 4.35
C ALA A 68 10.20 -16.48 3.86
N PHE A 69 11.31 -16.62 3.13
CA PHE A 69 12.07 -15.49 2.61
C PHE A 69 11.24 -14.69 1.59
N TYR A 70 10.69 -15.38 0.58
CA TYR A 70 9.93 -14.74 -0.51
C TYR A 70 8.63 -14.10 0.00
N THR A 71 7.89 -14.79 0.88
CA THR A 71 6.64 -14.27 1.42
C THR A 71 6.87 -13.01 2.25
N SER A 72 7.92 -12.99 3.10
CA SER A 72 8.30 -11.78 3.82
C SER A 72 8.60 -10.63 2.87
N GLN A 73 9.41 -10.89 1.83
CA GLN A 73 9.81 -9.87 0.88
C GLN A 73 8.60 -9.29 0.14
N SER A 74 7.73 -10.17 -0.37
CA SER A 74 6.53 -9.79 -1.10
C SER A 74 5.61 -8.88 -0.30
N LEU A 75 5.46 -9.14 1.00
CA LEU A 75 4.64 -8.29 1.86
C LEU A 75 5.35 -7.00 2.30
N MET A 76 6.66 -7.02 2.51
CA MET A 76 7.42 -5.79 2.80
C MET A 76 7.38 -4.81 1.62
N ASP A 77 7.49 -5.33 0.40
CA ASP A 77 7.51 -4.54 -0.82
C ASP A 77 6.08 -4.29 -1.38
N ASN A 78 5.03 -4.70 -0.66
CA ASN A 78 3.62 -4.55 -1.07
C ASN A 78 3.34 -5.07 -2.49
N LEU A 79 3.82 -6.28 -2.80
CA LEU A 79 3.69 -6.88 -4.13
C LEU A 79 2.45 -7.78 -4.25
N GLY A 80 2.08 -8.49 -3.18
CA GLY A 80 0.96 -9.43 -3.19
C GLY A 80 1.19 -10.74 -3.94
N PHE A 81 2.43 -11.01 -4.40
CA PHE A 81 2.78 -12.27 -5.03
C PHE A 81 3.05 -13.36 -3.99
N THR A 82 2.38 -14.50 -4.14
CA THR A 82 2.53 -15.66 -3.26
C THR A 82 3.05 -16.87 -4.04
N LEU A 83 3.86 -17.69 -3.36
CA LEU A 83 4.31 -18.97 -3.91
C LEU A 83 3.25 -20.07 -3.76
N THR A 84 2.31 -19.88 -2.84
CA THR A 84 1.18 -20.78 -2.63
C THR A 84 0.03 -20.41 -3.58
N PRO A 85 -0.59 -21.39 -4.27
CA PRO A 85 -1.70 -21.14 -5.20
C PRO A 85 -2.90 -20.48 -4.52
N ASP A 86 -3.20 -20.87 -3.28
CA ASP A 86 -4.34 -20.37 -2.52
C ASP A 86 -3.98 -19.16 -1.63
N ASN A 87 -2.96 -18.39 -2.03
CA ASN A 87 -2.48 -17.22 -1.29
C ASN A 87 -2.16 -17.60 0.18
N MET A 88 -2.66 -16.86 1.17
CA MET A 88 -2.44 -17.13 2.60
C MET A 88 -3.62 -17.87 3.26
N VAL A 89 -4.58 -18.40 2.49
CA VAL A 89 -5.76 -19.11 3.02
C VAL A 89 -5.40 -20.28 3.95
N PRO A 90 -4.43 -21.15 3.62
CA PRO A 90 -4.07 -22.26 4.49
C PRO A 90 -3.43 -21.84 5.83
N PHE A 91 -3.01 -20.57 5.95
CA PHE A 91 -2.34 -20.00 7.13
C PHE A 91 -3.26 -19.09 7.97
N CYS A 92 -4.57 -19.07 7.68
CA CYS A 92 -5.56 -18.25 8.38
C CYS A 92 -5.72 -18.58 9.87
N ASP A 93 -5.19 -19.71 10.35
CA ASP A 93 -5.16 -20.10 11.76
C ASP A 93 -3.86 -19.71 12.49
N THR A 94 -2.91 -19.08 11.79
CA THR A 94 -1.58 -18.77 12.33
C THR A 94 -1.51 -17.35 12.89
N ILE A 95 -1.34 -17.22 14.22
CA ILE A 95 -1.33 -15.90 14.87
C ILE A 95 -0.03 -15.14 14.54
N TRP A 96 1.13 -15.78 14.77
CA TRP A 96 2.43 -15.13 14.64
C TRP A 96 2.75 -14.67 13.21
N PRO A 97 2.64 -15.52 12.16
CA PRO A 97 2.92 -15.11 10.78
C PRO A 97 2.04 -13.95 10.34
N LEU A 98 0.73 -14.02 10.60
CA LEU A 98 -0.20 -12.97 10.17
C LEU A 98 0.08 -11.64 10.87
N LEU A 99 0.43 -11.63 12.15
CA LEU A 99 0.81 -10.40 12.85
C LEU A 99 2.15 -9.84 12.36
N LEU A 100 3.17 -10.70 12.20
CA LEU A 100 4.47 -10.30 11.69
C LEU A 100 4.37 -9.71 10.28
N LEU A 101 3.65 -10.41 9.41
CA LEU A 101 3.43 -9.99 8.03
C LEU A 101 2.59 -8.71 7.94
N SER A 102 1.57 -8.55 8.79
CA SER A 102 0.82 -7.29 8.90
C SER A 102 1.74 -6.14 9.31
N PHE A 103 2.62 -6.35 10.28
CA PHE A 103 3.57 -5.35 10.75
C PHE A 103 4.55 -4.95 9.64
N VAL A 104 5.13 -5.93 8.95
CA VAL A 104 6.09 -5.71 7.85
C VAL A 104 5.41 -5.00 6.68
N ALA A 105 4.19 -5.39 6.29
CA ALA A 105 3.43 -4.73 5.22
C ALA A 105 3.09 -3.27 5.57
N LEU A 106 2.66 -2.99 6.81
CA LEU A 106 2.45 -1.61 7.25
C LEU A 106 3.74 -0.81 7.27
N ALA A 107 4.85 -1.40 7.72
CA ALA A 107 6.15 -0.74 7.78
C ALA A 107 6.81 -0.54 6.40
N GLY A 108 6.39 -1.29 5.39
CA GLY A 108 6.88 -1.24 4.02
C GLY A 108 6.51 0.03 3.27
N GLU A 109 5.22 0.19 2.95
CA GLU A 109 4.74 1.33 2.15
C GLU A 109 3.84 2.26 2.97
N THR A 110 2.84 1.71 3.67
CA THR A 110 1.72 2.50 4.23
C THR A 110 2.14 3.43 5.37
N LEU A 111 2.94 2.93 6.31
CA LEU A 111 3.43 3.65 7.50
C LEU A 111 4.95 3.88 7.45
N TYR A 112 5.60 3.64 6.33
CA TYR A 112 7.03 3.94 6.15
C TYR A 112 7.43 5.36 6.60
N PRO A 113 6.70 6.44 6.24
CA PRO A 113 7.00 7.78 6.74
C PRO A 113 7.00 7.90 8.27
N VAL A 114 6.11 7.17 8.93
CA VAL A 114 5.95 7.18 10.39
C VAL A 114 7.09 6.43 11.06
N PHE A 115 7.38 5.22 10.59
CA PHE A 115 8.48 4.41 11.13
C PHE A 115 9.85 5.04 10.86
N LEU A 116 10.07 5.59 9.66
CA LEU A 116 11.32 6.29 9.34
C LEU A 116 11.55 7.48 10.28
N ARG A 117 10.53 8.33 10.49
CA ARG A 117 10.65 9.46 11.44
C ARG A 117 10.89 8.97 12.87
N CYS A 118 10.22 7.89 13.28
CA CYS A 118 10.41 7.28 14.60
C CYS A 118 11.85 6.78 14.80
N VAL A 119 12.43 6.12 13.80
CA VAL A 119 13.83 5.65 13.82
C VAL A 119 14.79 6.83 13.92
N ILE A 120 14.61 7.88 13.12
CA ILE A 120 15.46 9.09 13.17
C ILE A 120 15.35 9.78 14.52
N TRP A 121 14.13 9.91 15.06
CA TRP A 121 13.88 10.46 16.39
C TRP A 121 14.52 9.64 17.50
N ALA A 122 14.41 8.31 17.45
CA ALA A 122 15.05 7.41 18.40
C ALA A 122 16.57 7.54 18.33
N MET A 123 17.15 7.59 17.13
CA MET A 123 18.59 7.86 16.96
C MET A 123 18.99 9.22 17.55
N ALA A 124 18.20 10.26 17.35
CA ALA A 124 18.47 11.59 17.90
C ALA A 124 18.46 11.60 19.44
N ARG A 125 17.65 10.72 20.07
CA ARG A 125 17.59 10.56 21.52
C ARG A 125 18.73 9.70 22.08
N LEU A 126 19.16 8.67 21.34
CA LEU A 126 20.20 7.73 21.77
C LEU A 126 21.62 8.26 21.54
N VAL A 127 21.83 9.12 20.55
CA VAL A 127 23.16 9.65 20.22
C VAL A 127 23.62 10.70 21.25
N PRO A 128 24.85 10.59 21.80
CA PRO A 128 25.39 11.55 22.76
C PRO A 128 25.39 12.99 22.25
N HIS A 129 25.19 13.95 23.15
CA HIS A 129 25.16 15.38 22.83
C HIS A 129 26.43 15.92 22.15
N THR A 130 27.56 15.24 22.33
CA THR A 130 28.87 15.61 21.79
C THR A 130 29.12 15.11 20.37
N SER A 131 28.24 14.26 19.81
CA SER A 131 28.44 13.69 18.48
C SER A 131 28.02 14.69 17.38
N PRO A 132 28.84 14.87 16.32
CA PRO A 132 28.48 15.72 15.18
C PRO A 132 27.23 15.23 14.44
N GLN A 133 26.89 13.93 14.57
CA GLN A 133 25.70 13.34 13.96
C GLN A 133 24.40 13.85 14.56
N ARG A 134 24.43 14.38 15.80
CA ARG A 134 23.23 14.91 16.45
C ARG A 134 22.71 16.16 15.76
N LEU A 135 23.62 17.01 15.28
CA LEU A 135 23.27 18.21 14.53
C LEU A 135 22.58 17.84 13.20
N ALA A 136 23.12 16.84 12.51
CA ALA A 136 22.53 16.30 11.28
C ALA A 136 21.14 15.66 11.53
N LEU A 137 20.98 14.91 12.62
CA LEU A 137 19.68 14.32 13.01
C LEU A 137 18.65 15.37 13.41
N ALA A 138 19.05 16.43 14.11
CA ALA A 138 18.18 17.56 14.43
C ALA A 138 17.72 18.27 13.16
N TYR A 139 18.66 18.55 12.24
CA TYR A 139 18.36 19.14 10.94
C TYR A 139 17.34 18.31 10.13
N LEU A 140 17.47 16.98 10.13
CA LEU A 140 16.50 16.09 9.48
C LEU A 140 15.08 16.17 10.09
N LEU A 141 14.98 16.39 11.41
CA LEU A 141 13.70 16.45 12.10
C LEU A 141 13.02 17.81 11.98
N ASP A 142 13.84 18.87 11.89
CA ASP A 142 13.42 20.27 11.77
C ASP A 142 13.07 20.65 10.32
N HIS A 143 13.84 20.15 9.33
CA HIS A 143 13.64 20.36 7.89
C HIS A 143 13.40 19.06 7.12
N PRO A 144 12.36 18.29 7.45
CA PRO A 144 12.18 16.93 6.94
C PRO A 144 11.98 16.86 5.42
N ARG A 145 11.20 17.81 4.86
CA ARG A 145 10.82 17.82 3.45
C ARG A 145 11.93 18.28 2.50
N ARG A 146 12.98 18.96 2.97
CA ARG A 146 14.16 19.29 2.14
C ARG A 146 15.01 18.07 1.84
N CYS A 147 15.15 17.20 2.84
CA CYS A 147 16.06 16.07 2.74
C CYS A 147 15.40 14.86 2.08
N TYR A 148 14.09 14.67 2.27
CA TYR A 148 13.37 13.53 1.70
C TYR A 148 11.87 13.74 1.60
N THR A 149 11.27 13.30 0.49
CA THR A 149 9.85 13.50 0.20
C THR A 149 8.94 12.76 1.19
N LEU A 150 9.28 11.53 1.58
CA LEU A 150 8.45 10.75 2.51
C LEU A 150 8.78 11.02 3.98
N LEU A 151 9.58 12.04 4.28
CA LEU A 151 9.80 12.49 5.66
C LEU A 151 8.88 13.67 5.94
N PHE A 152 7.88 13.46 6.80
CA PHE A 152 6.88 14.48 7.13
C PHE A 152 7.21 15.22 8.44
N PRO A 153 6.68 16.45 8.62
CA PRO A 153 6.66 17.12 9.92
C PRO A 153 5.90 16.32 10.98
N SER A 154 6.21 16.53 12.26
CA SER A 154 5.64 15.75 13.38
C SER A 154 4.11 15.72 13.41
N GLY A 155 3.44 16.88 13.23
CA GLY A 155 1.97 16.96 13.22
C GLY A 155 1.36 16.09 12.12
N THR A 156 1.84 16.23 10.89
CA THR A 156 1.41 15.42 9.75
C THR A 156 1.70 13.93 9.94
N THR A 157 2.84 13.56 10.54
CA THR A 157 3.16 12.16 10.84
C THR A 157 2.17 11.54 11.84
N TRP A 158 1.81 12.27 12.90
CA TRP A 158 0.82 11.81 13.88
C TRP A 158 -0.59 11.72 13.28
N ALA A 159 -0.98 12.71 12.46
CA ALA A 159 -2.24 12.67 11.74
C ALA A 159 -2.32 11.47 10.78
N LEU A 160 -1.25 11.21 10.02
CA LEU A 160 -1.14 10.05 9.12
C LEU A 160 -1.27 8.73 9.89
N PHE A 161 -0.56 8.60 11.02
CA PHE A 161 -0.66 7.42 11.89
C PHE A 161 -2.08 7.23 12.44
N ALA A 162 -2.71 8.30 12.92
CA ALA A 162 -4.07 8.24 13.46
C ALA A 162 -5.10 7.86 12.39
N ILE A 163 -5.02 8.46 11.19
CA ILE A 163 -5.95 8.16 10.08
C ILE A 163 -5.79 6.72 9.61
N ILE A 164 -4.56 6.25 9.36
CA ILE A 164 -4.32 4.87 8.92
C ILE A 164 -4.71 3.87 10.01
N GLY A 165 -4.39 4.17 11.27
CA GLY A 165 -4.79 3.35 12.41
C GLY A 165 -6.31 3.22 12.52
N ALA A 166 -7.03 4.34 12.47
CA ALA A 166 -8.49 4.36 12.50
C ALA A 166 -9.10 3.58 11.33
N LEU A 167 -8.62 3.79 10.10
CA LEU A 167 -9.12 3.08 8.92
C LEU A 167 -8.86 1.56 9.02
N ASN A 168 -7.71 1.11 9.55
CA ASN A 168 -7.43 -0.31 9.77
C ASN A 168 -8.36 -0.92 10.83
N VAL A 169 -8.60 -0.20 11.94
CA VAL A 169 -9.48 -0.66 13.02
C VAL A 169 -10.92 -0.76 12.51
N ILE A 170 -11.42 0.25 11.79
CA ILE A 170 -12.76 0.24 11.22
C ILE A 170 -12.92 -0.94 10.26
N ASP A 171 -11.97 -1.15 9.35
CA ASP A 171 -12.05 -2.25 8.38
C ASP A 171 -12.01 -3.63 9.07
N THR A 172 -11.14 -3.79 10.08
CA THR A 172 -11.08 -5.02 10.89
C THR A 172 -12.40 -5.29 11.59
N VAL A 173 -13.02 -4.26 12.19
CA VAL A 173 -14.32 -4.37 12.85
C VAL A 173 -15.42 -4.73 11.85
N LEU A 174 -15.44 -4.10 10.67
CA LEU A 174 -16.41 -4.42 9.63
C LEU A 174 -16.29 -5.88 9.18
N ILE A 175 -15.07 -6.37 8.91
CA ILE A 175 -14.84 -7.76 8.52
C ILE A 175 -15.32 -8.73 9.62
N VAL A 176 -14.95 -8.48 10.89
CA VAL A 176 -15.33 -9.37 12.00
C VAL A 176 -16.83 -9.39 12.25
N VAL A 177 -17.51 -8.24 12.18
CA VAL A 177 -18.94 -8.13 12.46
C VAL A 177 -19.78 -8.71 11.33
N LEU A 178 -19.41 -8.43 10.07
CA LEU A 178 -20.20 -8.81 8.90
C LEU A 178 -20.03 -10.30 8.54
N ASP A 179 -18.87 -10.92 8.81
CA ASP A 179 -18.62 -12.34 8.54
C ASP A 179 -18.75 -13.26 9.76
N LEU A 180 -19.34 -12.79 10.87
CA LEU A 180 -19.44 -13.55 12.13
C LEU A 180 -20.05 -14.96 11.95
N HIS A 181 -21.04 -15.07 11.07
CA HIS A 181 -21.80 -16.31 10.80
C HIS A 181 -21.38 -17.02 9.49
N ASN A 182 -20.36 -16.51 8.80
CA ASN A 182 -19.94 -17.08 7.53
C ASN A 182 -19.14 -18.37 7.76
N ALA A 183 -19.40 -19.42 6.97
CA ALA A 183 -18.72 -20.72 7.08
C ALA A 183 -17.19 -20.61 6.92
N GLU A 184 -16.72 -19.64 6.11
CA GLU A 184 -15.29 -19.39 5.88
C GLU A 184 -14.57 -18.86 7.13
N VAL A 185 -15.28 -18.25 8.08
CA VAL A 185 -14.70 -17.68 9.31
C VAL A 185 -15.17 -18.45 10.56
N ALA A 186 -16.33 -19.09 10.51
CA ALA A 186 -16.99 -19.76 11.62
C ALA A 186 -16.21 -20.97 12.18
N HIS A 187 -15.31 -21.57 11.38
CA HIS A 187 -14.49 -22.70 11.82
C HIS A 187 -13.27 -22.26 12.67
N LEU A 188 -12.88 -20.98 12.61
CA LEU A 188 -11.74 -20.45 13.34
C LEU A 188 -12.09 -20.07 14.79
N LYS A 189 -11.11 -20.16 15.69
CA LYS A 189 -11.21 -19.62 17.05
C LYS A 189 -11.32 -18.09 16.99
N LEU A 190 -12.00 -17.48 17.97
CA LEU A 190 -12.27 -16.03 17.99
C LEU A 190 -11.00 -15.17 17.81
N VAL A 191 -9.90 -15.54 18.49
CA VAL A 191 -8.61 -14.82 18.37
C VAL A 191 -8.07 -14.88 16.94
N ASN A 192 -8.12 -16.07 16.31
CA ASN A 192 -7.64 -16.26 14.95
C ASN A 192 -8.49 -15.48 13.94
N ARG A 193 -9.81 -15.41 14.16
CA ARG A 193 -10.71 -14.58 13.33
C ARG A 193 -10.30 -13.12 13.36
N PHE A 194 -10.04 -12.59 14.56
CA PHE A 194 -9.64 -11.20 14.71
C PHE A 194 -8.29 -10.93 14.03
N VAL A 195 -7.30 -11.81 14.22
CA VAL A 195 -5.97 -11.66 13.60
C VAL A 195 -6.04 -11.76 12.08
N SER A 196 -6.81 -12.70 11.54
CA SER A 196 -6.97 -12.87 10.10
C SER A 196 -7.80 -11.76 9.47
N ALA A 197 -8.80 -11.22 10.17
CA ALA A 197 -9.50 -10.01 9.75
C ALA A 197 -8.59 -8.78 9.77
N PHE A 198 -7.75 -8.64 10.79
CA PHE A 198 -6.75 -7.56 10.87
C PHE A 198 -5.74 -7.66 9.72
N PHE A 199 -5.24 -8.86 9.43
CA PHE A 199 -4.35 -9.10 8.30
C PHE A 199 -5.03 -8.76 6.96
N GLN A 200 -6.29 -9.17 6.76
CA GLN A 200 -7.05 -8.82 5.56
C GLN A 200 -7.28 -7.31 5.43
N ALA A 201 -7.52 -6.61 6.54
CA ALA A 201 -7.66 -5.16 6.58
C ALA A 201 -6.33 -4.45 6.27
N VAL A 202 -5.20 -4.98 6.72
CA VAL A 202 -3.87 -4.48 6.35
C VAL A 202 -3.60 -4.73 4.87
N ALA A 203 -3.89 -5.94 4.39
CA ALA A 203 -3.59 -6.33 3.03
C ALA A 203 -4.43 -5.61 1.96
N SER A 204 -5.61 -5.09 2.33
CA SER A 204 -6.42 -4.21 1.47
C SER A 204 -5.70 -2.89 1.13
N ARG A 205 -4.59 -2.56 1.81
CA ARG A 205 -3.74 -1.38 1.55
C ARG A 205 -2.45 -1.77 0.82
N HIS A 206 -2.57 -2.25 -0.42
CA HIS A 206 -1.46 -2.54 -1.33
C HIS A 206 -0.65 -3.82 -1.07
N ALA A 207 -0.93 -4.61 -0.03
CA ALA A 207 -0.16 -5.85 0.20
C ALA A 207 -0.68 -7.07 -0.57
N GLY A 208 -1.91 -7.06 -1.09
CA GLY A 208 -2.41 -8.03 -2.08
C GLY A 208 -2.69 -9.46 -1.59
N THR A 209 -2.30 -9.80 -0.37
CA THR A 209 -2.43 -11.15 0.18
C THR A 209 -3.73 -11.34 0.96
N THR A 210 -4.32 -12.53 0.86
CA THR A 210 -5.63 -12.81 1.47
C THR A 210 -5.57 -14.08 2.31
N PRO A 211 -6.04 -14.05 3.58
CA PRO A 211 -6.19 -15.25 4.40
C PRO A 211 -7.55 -15.94 4.16
N TYR A 212 -8.40 -15.36 3.32
CA TYR A 212 -9.74 -15.88 3.01
C TYR A 212 -9.97 -15.96 1.50
N ASN A 213 -10.88 -16.83 1.10
CA ASN A 213 -11.44 -16.78 -0.24
C ASN A 213 -12.51 -15.68 -0.28
N LEU A 214 -12.18 -14.57 -0.94
CA LEU A 214 -13.04 -13.38 -0.97
C LEU A 214 -14.31 -13.56 -1.80
N ASP A 215 -14.41 -14.56 -2.67
CA ASP A 215 -15.68 -14.87 -3.35
C ASP A 215 -16.77 -15.31 -2.35
N LYS A 216 -16.34 -15.97 -1.28
CA LYS A 216 -17.23 -16.61 -0.31
C LYS A 216 -17.49 -15.77 0.94
N VAL A 217 -16.81 -14.63 1.10
CA VAL A 217 -17.11 -13.67 2.15
C VAL A 217 -18.44 -12.97 1.88
N SER A 218 -19.04 -12.34 2.90
CA SER A 218 -20.30 -11.64 2.70
C SER A 218 -20.16 -10.50 1.67
N PRO A 219 -21.19 -10.23 0.84
CA PRO A 219 -21.13 -9.14 -0.13
C PRO A 219 -20.87 -7.76 0.51
N ALA A 220 -21.27 -7.59 1.77
CA ALA A 220 -20.99 -6.37 2.54
C ALA A 220 -19.48 -6.19 2.80
N VAL A 221 -18.74 -7.28 3.10
CA VAL A 221 -17.29 -7.26 3.26
C VAL A 221 -16.58 -7.04 1.92
N GLN A 222 -17.06 -7.66 0.83
CA GLN A 222 -16.51 -7.39 -0.50
C GLN A 222 -16.64 -5.91 -0.87
N PHE A 223 -17.79 -5.30 -0.56
CA PHE A 223 -18.03 -3.88 -0.79
C PHE A 223 -17.18 -2.98 0.13
N SER A 224 -17.04 -3.33 1.42
CA SER A 224 -16.19 -2.55 2.34
C SER A 224 -14.72 -2.60 1.90
N LEU A 225 -14.21 -3.76 1.52
CA LEU A 225 -12.87 -3.93 0.96
C LEU A 225 -12.69 -3.08 -0.29
N LEU A 226 -13.67 -3.04 -1.20
CA LEU A 226 -13.62 -2.20 -2.39
C LEU A 226 -13.46 -0.72 -2.06
N VAL A 227 -14.24 -0.22 -1.10
CA VAL A 227 -14.14 1.19 -0.66
C VAL A 227 -12.78 1.45 -0.01
N MET A 228 -12.31 0.54 0.85
CA MET A 228 -11.04 0.70 1.56
C MET A 228 -9.82 0.66 0.62
N MET A 229 -9.83 -0.24 -0.37
CA MET A 229 -8.82 -0.34 -1.42
C MET A 229 -8.67 0.97 -2.20
N TYR A 230 -9.78 1.64 -2.48
CA TYR A 230 -9.72 2.92 -3.19
C TYR A 230 -9.18 4.05 -2.29
N ILE A 231 -9.57 4.08 -1.01
CA ILE A 231 -9.19 5.12 -0.06
C ILE A 231 -7.72 4.99 0.40
N SER A 232 -7.14 3.78 0.37
CA SER A 232 -5.85 3.44 0.99
C SER A 232 -4.67 4.35 0.62
N ILE A 233 -4.64 4.86 -0.61
CA ILE A 233 -3.54 5.72 -1.10
C ILE A 233 -3.66 7.19 -0.64
N TYR A 234 -4.87 7.65 -0.33
CA TYR A 234 -5.12 9.08 -0.09
C TYR A 234 -4.41 9.63 1.14
N PRO A 235 -4.35 8.95 2.30
CA PRO A 235 -3.68 9.50 3.48
C PRO A 235 -2.23 9.91 3.20
N VAL A 236 -1.44 9.03 2.56
CA VAL A 236 -0.04 9.30 2.24
C VAL A 236 0.08 10.40 1.18
N ALA A 237 -0.70 10.31 0.10
CA ALA A 237 -0.70 11.31 -0.97
C ALA A 237 -1.12 12.71 -0.47
N MET A 238 -2.08 12.77 0.45
CA MET A 238 -2.54 14.00 1.09
C MET A 238 -1.48 14.58 2.03
N SER A 239 -0.77 13.75 2.81
CA SER A 239 0.36 14.20 3.64
C SER A 239 1.47 14.85 2.81
N ILE A 240 1.75 14.35 1.61
CA ILE A 240 2.72 14.96 0.68
C ILE A 240 2.24 16.36 0.26
N ARG A 241 0.97 16.49 -0.13
CA ARG A 241 0.41 17.76 -0.61
C ARG A 241 0.34 18.82 0.46
N THR A 242 -0.10 18.48 1.67
CA THR A 242 -0.19 19.45 2.78
C THR A 242 1.16 19.88 3.32
N SER A 243 2.15 18.98 3.32
CA SER A 243 3.51 19.32 3.80
C SER A 243 4.34 20.10 2.78
N SER A 244 3.92 20.16 1.51
CA SER A 244 4.62 20.91 0.44
C SER A 244 4.56 22.43 0.60
N THR A 245 3.56 22.96 1.32
CA THR A 245 3.35 24.41 1.49
C THR A 245 4.31 25.03 2.51
N TYR A 246 4.96 24.22 3.35
CA TYR A 246 5.66 24.67 4.56
C TYR A 246 6.99 25.41 4.31
N GLU A 247 7.57 25.40 3.09
CA GLU A 247 8.93 25.91 2.88
C GLU A 247 9.17 26.77 1.63
N GLN A 248 8.26 27.71 1.31
CA GLN A 248 8.49 28.71 0.25
C GLN A 248 9.46 29.87 0.63
N GLY A 249 10.16 29.80 1.77
CA GLY A 249 11.06 30.86 2.25
C GLY A 249 12.51 30.72 1.77
N SER A 250 13.07 31.79 1.19
CA SER A 250 14.51 31.87 0.89
C SER A 250 15.32 32.06 2.17
N VAL A 251 16.48 31.40 2.24
CA VAL A 251 17.37 31.41 3.40
C VAL A 251 17.91 32.82 3.64
N GLY A 252 17.55 33.45 4.77
CA GLY A 252 18.08 34.76 5.17
C GLY A 252 17.09 35.70 5.86
N VAL A 253 15.78 35.51 5.65
CA VAL A 253 14.74 36.32 6.31
C VAL A 253 13.95 35.41 7.24
N TRP A 254 14.31 35.42 8.53
CA TRP A 254 13.47 34.85 9.58
C TRP A 254 12.32 35.82 9.85
N ALA A 255 11.37 35.90 8.92
CA ALA A 255 10.07 36.45 9.29
C ALA A 255 9.49 35.50 10.34
N CYS A 256 9.02 36.05 11.46
CA CYS A 256 8.26 35.29 12.44
C CYS A 256 6.99 34.80 11.71
N GLN A 257 7.05 33.60 11.14
CA GLN A 257 5.96 33.02 10.37
C GLN A 257 4.86 32.63 11.36
N GLU A 258 3.64 33.08 11.10
CA GLU A 258 2.46 32.74 11.91
C GLU A 258 2.34 31.23 12.07
N ALA A 259 2.01 30.81 13.29
CA ALA A 259 1.78 29.42 13.64
C ALA A 259 0.75 28.80 12.68
N TYR A 260 1.09 27.60 12.19
CA TYR A 260 0.25 26.78 11.33
C TYR A 260 -1.21 26.73 11.81
N ASP A 261 -2.13 27.33 11.06
CA ASP A 261 -3.55 27.34 11.41
C ASP A 261 -4.24 26.05 10.94
N GLU A 262 -4.34 25.09 11.87
CA GLU A 262 -4.91 23.75 11.66
C GLU A 262 -6.36 23.77 11.15
N GLN A 263 -7.13 24.83 11.42
CA GLN A 263 -8.53 24.94 10.97
C GLN A 263 -8.63 25.17 9.46
N THR A 264 -7.66 25.88 8.89
CA THR A 264 -7.60 26.13 7.45
C THR A 264 -7.12 24.85 6.71
N ALA A 265 -6.27 24.04 7.36
CA ALA A 265 -5.77 22.78 6.81
C ALA A 265 -6.89 21.75 6.51
N SER A 266 -7.89 21.61 7.39
CA SER A 266 -9.01 20.67 7.13
C SER A 266 -9.85 21.05 5.92
N THR A 267 -10.08 22.35 5.71
CA THR A 267 -10.84 22.85 4.56
C THR A 267 -10.07 22.64 3.26
N TYR A 268 -8.76 22.88 3.28
CA TYR A 268 -7.88 22.54 2.15
C TYR A 268 -7.83 21.03 1.88
N LEU A 269 -7.77 20.19 2.92
CA LEU A 269 -7.77 18.73 2.79
C LEU A 269 -9.03 18.24 2.07
N VAL A 270 -10.21 18.72 2.47
CA VAL A 270 -11.49 18.33 1.85
C VAL A 270 -11.53 18.74 0.37
N GLN A 271 -11.09 19.96 0.04
CA GLN A 271 -11.09 20.44 -1.34
C GLN A 271 -10.16 19.61 -2.25
N HIS A 272 -8.99 19.20 -1.74
CA HIS A 272 -8.05 18.35 -2.48
C HIS A 272 -8.56 16.92 -2.65
N ILE A 273 -9.22 16.36 -1.62
CA ILE A 273 -9.85 15.05 -1.69
C ILE A 273 -10.92 15.04 -2.78
N GLN A 274 -11.80 16.05 -2.83
CA GLN A 274 -12.85 16.17 -3.84
C GLN A 274 -12.29 16.25 -5.27
N GLN A 275 -11.21 17.02 -5.48
CA GLN A 275 -10.57 17.14 -6.79
C GLN A 275 -9.87 15.84 -7.22
N GLN A 276 -9.24 15.11 -6.29
CA GLN A 276 -8.63 13.81 -6.60
C GLN A 276 -9.68 12.73 -6.89
N LEU A 277 -10.75 12.68 -6.11
CA LEU A 277 -11.88 11.79 -6.34
C LEU A 277 -12.46 11.99 -7.74
N GLY A 278 -12.73 13.25 -8.12
CA GLY A 278 -13.28 13.57 -9.43
C GLY A 278 -12.38 13.16 -10.60
N PHE A 279 -11.07 13.31 -10.46
CA PHE A 279 -10.12 12.94 -11.51
C PHE A 279 -9.92 11.42 -11.63
N ASP A 280 -9.86 10.72 -10.50
CA ASP A 280 -9.63 9.26 -10.48
C ASP A 280 -10.87 8.48 -10.96
N LEU A 281 -12.08 8.96 -10.65
CA LEU A 281 -13.31 8.22 -10.91
C LEU A 281 -13.62 8.05 -12.41
N TRP A 282 -13.24 9.02 -13.25
CA TRP A 282 -13.39 8.91 -14.71
C TRP A 282 -12.59 7.73 -15.28
N TYR A 283 -11.34 7.53 -14.83
CA TYR A 283 -10.52 6.43 -15.31
C TYR A 283 -11.07 5.08 -14.85
N ILE A 284 -11.54 4.99 -13.60
CA ILE A 284 -12.18 3.79 -13.08
C ILE A 284 -13.43 3.47 -13.90
N PHE A 285 -14.30 4.46 -14.16
CA PHE A 285 -15.49 4.30 -14.99
C PHE A 285 -15.13 3.81 -16.40
N LEU A 286 -14.14 4.43 -17.05
CA LEU A 286 -13.66 4.02 -18.36
C LEU A 286 -13.13 2.58 -18.36
N GLY A 287 -12.35 2.18 -17.35
CA GLY A 287 -11.85 0.82 -17.20
C GLY A 287 -12.98 -0.20 -17.05
N ILE A 288 -13.99 0.10 -16.25
CA ILE A 288 -15.18 -0.75 -16.08
C ILE A 288 -15.96 -0.86 -17.39
N PHE A 289 -16.18 0.26 -18.08
CA PHE A 289 -16.89 0.28 -19.35
C PHE A 289 -16.16 -0.56 -20.40
N LEU A 290 -14.85 -0.37 -20.54
CA LEU A 290 -14.03 -1.14 -21.49
C LEU A 290 -14.03 -2.63 -21.15
N LEU A 291 -13.88 -3.01 -19.87
CA LEU A 291 -13.99 -4.43 -19.47
C LEU A 291 -15.39 -5.00 -19.70
N ALA A 292 -16.44 -4.23 -19.45
CA ALA A 292 -17.81 -4.65 -19.73
C ALA A 292 -18.05 -4.85 -21.24
N VAL A 293 -17.39 -4.07 -22.10
CA VAL A 293 -17.45 -4.24 -23.56
C VAL A 293 -16.62 -5.44 -24.01
N THR A 294 -15.40 -5.64 -23.49
CA THR A 294 -14.52 -6.74 -23.93
C THR A 294 -14.95 -8.10 -23.39
N GLU A 295 -15.48 -8.14 -22.17
CA GLU A 295 -15.98 -9.36 -21.53
C GLU A 295 -17.51 -9.53 -21.71
N GLY A 296 -18.17 -8.52 -22.28
CA GLY A 296 -19.57 -8.56 -22.68
C GLY A 296 -19.94 -9.70 -23.64
N PRO A 297 -19.10 -10.13 -24.60
CA PRO A 297 -19.36 -11.30 -25.45
C PRO A 297 -19.43 -12.61 -24.66
N SER A 298 -18.61 -12.78 -23.61
CA SER A 298 -18.73 -13.90 -22.66
C SER A 298 -20.04 -13.86 -21.85
N VAL A 299 -20.68 -12.68 -21.77
CA VAL A 299 -22.03 -12.46 -21.20
C VAL A 299 -23.14 -12.58 -22.28
N ALA A 300 -22.81 -12.40 -23.57
CA ALA A 300 -23.76 -12.36 -24.68
C ALA A 300 -23.84 -13.67 -25.49
N ASP A 301 -22.95 -14.64 -25.27
CA ASP A 301 -23.07 -16.05 -25.73
C ASP A 301 -24.28 -16.82 -25.11
N LEU A 302 -25.27 -16.06 -24.66
CA LEU A 302 -26.58 -16.47 -24.20
C LEU A 302 -27.65 -16.53 -25.31
N ASN A 303 -27.32 -16.19 -26.57
CA ASN A 303 -28.29 -16.17 -27.68
C ASN A 303 -28.23 -17.35 -28.65
N ASP A 304 -27.29 -18.29 -28.50
CA ASP A 304 -27.31 -19.52 -29.30
C ASP A 304 -28.31 -20.54 -28.74
N SER A 305 -29.42 -20.69 -29.45
CA SER A 305 -30.65 -21.38 -29.04
C SER A 305 -30.54 -22.91 -28.88
N VAL A 306 -29.34 -23.49 -29.03
CA VAL A 306 -29.12 -24.95 -29.04
C VAL A 306 -28.59 -25.50 -27.70
N LYS A 307 -28.10 -24.65 -26.78
CA LYS A 307 -27.55 -25.09 -25.48
C LYS A 307 -28.52 -24.99 -24.29
N LEU A 308 -29.83 -24.86 -24.49
CA LEU A 308 -30.79 -24.62 -23.38
C LEU A 308 -30.92 -25.81 -22.40
N THR A 309 -30.83 -27.04 -22.89
CA THR A 309 -31.04 -28.25 -22.06
C THR A 309 -29.79 -28.62 -21.25
N ILE A 310 -28.61 -28.51 -21.87
CA ILE A 310 -27.32 -28.68 -21.17
C ILE A 310 -27.10 -27.50 -20.21
N ARG A 311 -27.54 -26.28 -20.55
CA ARG A 311 -27.50 -25.10 -19.66
C ARG A 311 -28.35 -25.27 -18.41
N ARG A 312 -29.57 -25.83 -18.48
CA ARG A 312 -30.38 -26.09 -17.26
C ARG A 312 -29.77 -27.18 -16.38
N LEU A 313 -29.12 -28.17 -16.97
CA LEU A 313 -28.44 -29.24 -16.22
C LEU A 313 -27.12 -28.75 -15.60
N TRP A 314 -26.32 -28.01 -16.37
CA TRP A 314 -25.04 -27.43 -15.94
C TRP A 314 -25.22 -26.28 -14.93
N LEU A 315 -26.25 -25.43 -15.08
CA LEU A 315 -26.62 -24.40 -14.08
C LEU A 315 -27.19 -24.99 -12.79
N ARG A 316 -27.83 -26.17 -12.84
CA ARG A 316 -28.25 -26.90 -11.63
C ARG A 316 -27.07 -27.52 -10.88
N VAL A 317 -25.99 -27.84 -11.59
CA VAL A 317 -24.75 -28.40 -11.01
C VAL A 317 -23.78 -27.31 -10.55
N ASN A 318 -23.79 -26.12 -11.16
CA ASN A 318 -22.93 -24.98 -10.82
C ASN A 318 -23.74 -23.70 -10.51
N PRO A 319 -24.38 -23.59 -9.32
CA PRO A 319 -25.16 -22.40 -8.94
C PRO A 319 -24.30 -21.14 -8.81
N SER A 320 -22.99 -21.26 -8.60
CA SER A 320 -22.05 -20.13 -8.47
C SER A 320 -21.81 -19.36 -9.77
N PHE A 321 -22.19 -19.91 -10.93
CA PHE A 321 -22.00 -19.25 -12.25
C PHE A 321 -23.10 -18.25 -12.62
N GLN A 322 -24.14 -18.06 -11.79
CA GLN A 322 -25.12 -16.97 -11.96
C GLN A 322 -24.56 -15.58 -11.60
N HIS A 323 -23.27 -15.48 -11.24
CA HIS A 323 -22.66 -14.31 -10.58
C HIS A 323 -21.67 -13.48 -11.42
N MET A 324 -21.65 -13.55 -12.76
CA MET A 324 -21.08 -12.45 -13.56
C MET A 324 -22.06 -11.26 -13.59
N LYS A 325 -22.39 -10.76 -12.39
CA LYS A 325 -22.92 -9.42 -12.17
C LYS A 325 -21.76 -8.43 -12.37
N ILE A 326 -22.04 -7.16 -12.58
CA ILE A 326 -20.99 -6.14 -12.80
C ILE A 326 -20.00 -5.98 -11.62
N PHE A 327 -20.32 -6.52 -10.45
CA PHE A 327 -19.58 -6.31 -9.21
C PHE A 327 -18.16 -6.93 -9.19
N PRO A 328 -17.91 -8.20 -9.60
CA PRO A 328 -16.54 -8.70 -9.73
C PRO A 328 -15.68 -7.93 -10.74
N ILE A 329 -16.27 -7.43 -11.84
CA ILE A 329 -15.56 -6.53 -12.77
C ILE A 329 -15.20 -5.22 -12.06
N PHE A 330 -16.14 -4.64 -11.33
CA PHE A 330 -15.92 -3.44 -10.54
C PHE A 330 -14.80 -3.63 -9.51
N PHE A 331 -14.80 -4.75 -8.80
CA PHE A 331 -13.77 -5.11 -7.82
C PHE A 331 -12.39 -5.27 -8.46
N GLU A 332 -12.28 -5.97 -9.59
CA GLU A 332 -11.02 -6.12 -10.33
C GLU A 332 -10.47 -4.78 -10.82
N VAL A 333 -11.31 -3.91 -11.39
CA VAL A 333 -10.85 -2.60 -11.87
C VAL A 333 -10.36 -1.73 -10.72
N VAL A 334 -11.09 -1.69 -9.60
CA VAL A 334 -10.69 -0.89 -8.44
C VAL A 334 -9.40 -1.45 -7.83
N SER A 335 -9.27 -2.76 -7.69
CA SER A 335 -8.04 -3.40 -7.20
C SER A 335 -6.84 -3.14 -8.12
N ALA A 336 -7.05 -3.24 -9.45
CA ALA A 336 -6.02 -2.94 -10.45
C ALA A 336 -5.61 -1.46 -10.42
N TYR A 337 -6.58 -0.55 -10.41
CA TYR A 337 -6.34 0.90 -10.37
C TYR A 337 -5.72 1.38 -9.06
N ALA A 338 -6.09 0.76 -7.94
CA ALA A 338 -5.48 1.05 -6.66
C ALA A 338 -4.15 0.31 -6.46
N ASN A 339 -3.75 -0.58 -7.37
CA ASN A 339 -2.58 -1.45 -7.21
C ASN A 339 -2.62 -2.20 -5.88
N VAL A 340 -3.77 -2.81 -5.54
CA VAL A 340 -3.91 -3.58 -4.30
C VAL A 340 -3.49 -5.02 -4.51
N GLY A 341 -3.89 -5.63 -5.63
CA GLY A 341 -3.52 -7.01 -5.98
C GLY A 341 -4.47 -8.08 -5.43
N ILE A 342 -5.57 -7.68 -4.79
CA ILE A 342 -6.60 -8.59 -4.30
C ILE A 342 -7.63 -8.87 -5.40
N SER A 343 -8.12 -10.11 -5.47
CA SER A 343 -9.11 -10.57 -6.46
C SER A 343 -10.21 -11.39 -5.77
N LEU A 344 -11.43 -11.37 -6.33
CA LEU A 344 -12.48 -12.33 -5.94
C LEU A 344 -12.19 -13.74 -6.50
N GLY A 345 -11.27 -13.87 -7.46
CA GLY A 345 -10.91 -15.15 -8.06
C GLY A 345 -12.00 -15.76 -8.92
N HIS A 346 -11.82 -17.03 -9.31
CA HIS A 346 -12.79 -17.77 -10.11
C HIS A 346 -12.93 -19.21 -9.57
N PRO A 347 -14.14 -19.77 -9.43
CA PRO A 347 -14.34 -21.08 -8.78
C PRO A 347 -13.64 -22.26 -9.48
N SER A 348 -13.30 -22.13 -10.77
CA SER A 348 -12.62 -23.19 -11.53
C SER A 348 -11.09 -23.11 -11.55
N VAL A 349 -10.48 -22.02 -11.05
CA VAL A 349 -9.01 -21.85 -11.05
C VAL A 349 -8.58 -21.11 -9.81
N ASN A 350 -7.52 -21.59 -9.14
CA ASN A 350 -6.91 -20.93 -7.99
C ASN A 350 -6.01 -19.77 -8.46
N SER A 351 -6.60 -18.80 -9.16
CA SER A 351 -5.93 -17.60 -9.66
C SER A 351 -6.89 -16.43 -9.72
N ALA A 352 -6.37 -15.22 -9.93
CA ALA A 352 -7.18 -14.01 -10.03
C ALA A 352 -8.21 -14.10 -11.17
N LEU A 353 -9.35 -13.41 -11.01
CA LEU A 353 -10.44 -13.40 -11.99
C LEU A 353 -9.97 -12.97 -13.39
N SER A 354 -9.02 -12.02 -13.44
CA SER A 354 -8.39 -11.53 -14.66
C SER A 354 -7.69 -12.61 -15.50
N THR A 355 -7.40 -13.79 -14.94
CA THR A 355 -6.88 -14.95 -15.69
C THR A 355 -7.83 -15.38 -16.80
N LYS A 356 -9.15 -15.32 -16.55
CA LYS A 356 -10.21 -15.73 -17.47
C LYS A 356 -10.60 -14.65 -18.47
N PHE A 357 -10.10 -13.41 -18.31
CA PHE A 357 -10.40 -12.34 -19.24
C PHE A 357 -9.79 -12.59 -20.62
N SER A 358 -10.43 -12.00 -21.63
CA SER A 358 -9.89 -11.91 -22.99
C SER A 358 -8.53 -11.20 -23.00
N VAL A 359 -7.77 -11.35 -24.09
CA VAL A 359 -6.50 -10.62 -24.27
C VAL A 359 -6.73 -9.10 -24.18
N ALA A 360 -7.84 -8.61 -24.75
CA ALA A 360 -8.22 -7.21 -24.65
C ALA A 360 -8.52 -6.80 -23.20
N GLY A 361 -9.27 -7.60 -22.45
CA GLY A 361 -9.56 -7.33 -21.04
C GLY A 361 -8.30 -7.30 -20.17
N LYS A 362 -7.35 -8.20 -20.42
CA LYS A 362 -6.04 -8.19 -19.74
C LYS A 362 -5.25 -6.91 -20.03
N LEU A 363 -5.27 -6.42 -21.27
CA LEU A 363 -4.62 -5.15 -21.62
C LEU A 363 -5.28 -3.96 -20.91
N VAL A 364 -6.61 -3.95 -20.75
CA VAL A 364 -7.31 -2.93 -19.97
C VAL A 364 -6.86 -2.97 -18.51
N VAL A 365 -6.80 -4.15 -17.88
CA VAL A 365 -6.29 -4.30 -16.50
C VAL A 365 -4.87 -3.77 -16.36
N CYS A 366 -3.96 -4.11 -17.29
CA CYS A 366 -2.59 -3.58 -17.30
C CYS A 366 -2.56 -2.05 -17.40
N ALA A 367 -3.38 -1.46 -18.27
CA ALA A 367 -3.48 0.00 -18.40
C ALA A 367 -3.99 0.66 -17.10
N MET A 368 -4.95 0.03 -16.42
CA MET A 368 -5.46 0.50 -15.13
C MET A 368 -4.38 0.44 -14.04
N MET A 369 -3.58 -0.64 -13.98
CA MET A 369 -2.45 -0.75 -13.05
C MET A 369 -1.39 0.33 -13.26
N ILE A 370 -1.01 0.58 -14.52
CA ILE A 370 -0.02 1.61 -14.87
C ILE A 370 -0.55 2.99 -14.52
N ARG A 371 -1.80 3.30 -14.89
CA ARG A 371 -2.40 4.61 -14.60
C ARG A 371 -2.58 4.83 -13.10
N GLY A 372 -2.99 3.79 -12.39
CA GLY A 372 -3.12 3.73 -10.94
C GLY A 372 -1.83 4.09 -10.21
N ARG A 373 -0.73 3.42 -10.57
CA ARG A 373 0.59 3.63 -9.94
C ARG A 373 1.08 5.06 -10.10
N HIS A 374 0.71 5.71 -11.20
CA HIS A 374 1.10 7.07 -11.54
C HIS A 374 0.15 8.17 -11.00
N ARG A 375 -0.99 7.84 -10.37
CA ARG A 375 -1.97 8.86 -9.91
C ARG A 375 -1.49 9.72 -8.73
N GLY A 376 -0.52 9.21 -7.98
CA GLY A 376 0.13 9.95 -6.88
C GLY A 376 1.21 10.92 -7.34
N MET A 377 1.62 10.89 -8.62
CA MET A 377 2.65 11.79 -9.11
C MET A 377 2.13 13.23 -9.11
N PRO A 378 2.90 14.19 -8.57
CA PRO A 378 2.54 15.60 -8.67
C PRO A 378 2.50 16.02 -10.15
N HIS A 379 1.56 16.90 -10.51
CA HIS A 379 1.41 17.40 -11.88
C HIS A 379 2.61 18.27 -12.35
N GLY A 380 3.57 18.55 -11.46
CA GLY A 380 4.88 19.16 -11.73
C GLY A 380 5.94 18.56 -10.79
N LEU A 381 7.21 18.95 -10.91
CA LEU A 381 8.25 18.53 -9.95
C LEU A 381 7.78 18.85 -8.52
N ASP A 382 7.98 17.90 -7.59
CA ASP A 382 7.77 18.15 -6.17
C ASP A 382 8.61 19.37 -5.79
N ARG A 383 7.99 20.42 -5.23
CA ARG A 383 8.66 21.68 -4.87
C ARG A 383 9.76 21.49 -3.81
N ALA A 384 9.80 20.32 -3.17
CA ALA A 384 10.93 19.89 -2.36
C ALA A 384 12.22 19.65 -3.16
N ILE A 385 12.12 19.47 -4.48
CA ILE A 385 13.23 19.28 -5.43
C ILE A 385 13.17 20.43 -6.44
N MET A 386 13.62 21.63 -6.03
CA MET A 386 13.80 22.74 -6.97
C MET A 386 15.04 22.50 -7.82
N LEU A 387 14.92 22.69 -9.13
CA LEU A 387 16.06 22.64 -10.04
C LEU A 387 16.91 23.91 -9.86
N PRO A 388 18.26 23.84 -10.03
CA PRO A 388 19.15 24.99 -9.82
C PRO A 388 18.74 26.26 -10.58
N ASP A 389 18.14 26.11 -11.76
CA ASP A 389 17.71 27.23 -12.62
C ASP A 389 16.46 27.96 -12.09
N GLU A 390 15.60 27.29 -11.29
CA GLU A 390 14.39 27.93 -10.73
C GLU A 390 14.72 28.95 -9.64
N HIS A 391 15.87 28.83 -8.97
CA HIS A 391 16.36 29.82 -8.01
C HIS A 391 16.55 31.19 -8.67
N LEU A 392 17.11 31.21 -9.90
CA LEU A 392 17.40 32.43 -10.65
C LEU A 392 16.12 33.14 -11.14
N VAL A 393 15.09 32.35 -11.48
CA VAL A 393 13.80 32.88 -11.96
C VAL A 393 12.96 33.47 -10.82
N LEU A 394 13.07 32.92 -9.60
CA LEU A 394 12.37 33.44 -8.43
C LEU A 394 13.04 34.68 -7.84
N GLU A 395 14.38 34.76 -7.89
CA GLU A 395 15.12 35.97 -7.51
C GLU A 395 14.79 37.14 -8.43
N SER A 396 14.82 36.92 -9.76
CA SER A 396 14.45 37.94 -10.75
C SER A 396 13.00 38.43 -10.66
N ARG A 397 12.07 37.60 -10.15
CA ARG A 397 10.67 38.00 -9.89
C ARG A 397 10.47 38.75 -8.58
N ARG A 398 11.42 38.70 -7.64
CA ARG A 398 11.36 39.45 -6.38
C ARG A 398 12.00 40.83 -6.50
N GLU A 399 12.86 41.02 -7.49
CA GLU A 399 13.50 42.31 -7.80
C GLU A 399 12.67 43.19 -8.77
N SER A 400 11.56 42.66 -9.30
CA SER A 400 10.53 43.37 -10.08
C SER A 400 9.28 43.63 -9.24
#